data_AF-A0A7X7K2M0-F1
#
_entry.id   AF-A0A7X7K2M0-F1
#
_cell.length_a   1.000
_cell.length_b   1.000
_cell.length_c   1.000
_cell.angle_alpha   90.00
_cell.angle_beta   90.00
_cell.angle_gamma   90.00
#
_symmetry.space_group_name_H-M   'P 1'
#
loop_
_entity.id
_entity.type
_entity.pdbx_description
1 polymer ?
#
loop_
_entity_poly.entity_id
_entity_poly.type
_entity_poly.pdbx_seq_one_letter_code
_entity_poly.pdbx_strand_id
1 'polypeptide(L)'
;MAVEFEWRFDGGASDEQPAEPARRRWRSWLLRGALIAGVLGLVVFVWWRARQAALAQLEQEVQAVAELEVQALLRGDLDLYLSLQDPDDPVWIAAREPQVHLGNILPAPAPGLSATLPITMENPHVVGDRARVEWVRLAGRPGDAQLPFRGVSFYRLAADGRWVHTAPDPDYGGRTLVWTGARNSLAGPIVHAELMERLAPELERTAQAFCEIAACSADTHFTLALTGTLETPADAVETFPAPYLVGAPEGADAEALWRGALKAAAVDTMLYQVVGLPAGGLLGSGLRAWVHQTLGTIPPHPTDLTLLRETLAEGRLVGLDALWQGDVPSDWQSLAEEEAIWVARFVERRYDREGVTRLLEALAEAPSFDALTRSALGVDAVTFEQQWLEYLQGELIQ
;
A
#
# COMPACT_ATOMS: atom_id res chain seq x y z
N MET A 1 82.52 12.79 95.20
CA MET A 1 81.34 13.61 95.47
C MET A 1 80.13 12.75 95.14
N ALA A 2 79.41 12.32 96.17
CA ALA A 2 78.26 11.44 96.06
C ALA A 2 77.03 12.26 95.65
N VAL A 3 76.24 11.73 94.73
CA VAL A 3 74.91 12.25 94.41
C VAL A 3 73.94 11.10 94.66
N GLU A 4 73.25 11.18 95.80
CA GLU A 4 72.05 10.40 96.09
C GLU A 4 70.94 10.85 95.13
N PHE A 5 70.38 9.91 94.38
CA PHE A 5 69.12 10.14 93.68
C PHE A 5 68.01 9.39 94.42
N GLU A 6 67.20 10.20 95.08
CA GLU A 6 66.02 9.88 95.87
C GLU A 6 64.87 9.50 94.92
N TRP A 7 64.32 8.30 95.10
CA TRP A 7 63.13 7.84 94.37
C TRP A 7 61.88 8.43 95.01
N ARG A 8 61.23 9.39 94.35
CA ARG A 8 59.84 9.78 94.64
C ARG A 8 58.91 9.10 93.64
N PHE A 9 58.14 8.14 94.16
CA PHE A 9 56.95 7.59 93.52
C PHE A 9 55.79 8.57 93.77
N ASP A 10 55.43 9.36 92.76
CA ASP A 10 54.09 9.96 92.70
C ASP A 10 53.18 9.01 91.92
N GLY A 11 52.28 8.36 92.67
CA GLY A 11 51.18 7.61 92.13
C GLY A 11 50.16 8.56 91.50
N GLY A 12 50.03 8.47 90.18
CA GLY A 12 48.93 9.04 89.42
C GLY A 12 48.58 8.09 88.30
N ALA A 13 47.61 7.22 88.54
CA ALA A 13 46.98 6.45 87.49
C ALA A 13 46.31 7.42 86.51
N SER A 14 46.89 7.56 85.31
CA SER A 14 46.19 8.10 84.16
C SER A 14 46.10 6.98 83.14
N ASP A 15 44.90 6.42 83.02
CA ASP A 15 44.52 5.40 82.05
C ASP A 15 45.00 5.78 80.64
N GLU A 16 45.81 4.90 80.06
CA GLU A 16 45.94 4.79 78.62
C GLU A 16 44.56 4.46 78.04
N GLN A 17 43.87 5.47 77.48
CA GLN A 17 42.71 5.22 76.64
C GLN A 17 43.19 4.56 75.34
N PRO A 18 42.77 3.32 75.02
CA PRO A 18 43.09 2.72 73.73
C PRO A 18 42.36 3.50 72.63
N ALA A 19 43.10 3.97 71.63
CA ALA A 19 42.52 4.54 70.42
C ALA A 19 41.64 3.47 69.73
N GLU A 20 40.31 3.63 69.83
CA GLU A 20 39.36 2.81 69.08
C GLU A 20 39.68 2.84 67.57
N PRO A 21 39.58 1.71 66.86
CA PRO A 21 40.12 1.58 65.52
C PRO A 21 39.31 2.40 64.51
N ALA A 22 40.00 3.28 63.77
CA ALA A 22 39.47 4.05 62.63
C ALA A 22 38.75 3.21 61.55
N ARG A 23 38.91 1.88 61.56
CA ARG A 23 38.20 0.91 60.70
C ARG A 23 36.68 0.83 60.94
N ARG A 24 36.19 1.12 62.16
CA ARG A 24 34.75 1.03 62.48
C ARG A 24 33.93 2.18 61.87
N ARG A 25 34.51 3.38 61.84
CA ARG A 25 33.89 4.56 61.21
C ARG A 25 33.77 4.39 59.70
N TRP A 26 34.80 3.94 59.00
CA TRP A 26 34.75 3.77 57.53
C TRP A 26 33.72 2.73 57.07
N ARG A 27 33.59 1.60 57.81
CA ARG A 27 32.51 0.62 57.58
C ARG A 27 31.11 1.23 57.74
N SER A 28 30.91 2.12 58.73
CA SER A 28 29.62 2.80 58.91
C SER A 28 29.31 3.78 57.77
N TRP A 29 30.32 4.45 57.20
CA TRP A 29 30.16 5.29 56.01
C TRP A 29 29.86 4.49 54.75
N LEU A 30 30.51 3.33 54.56
CA LEU A 30 30.21 2.41 53.45
C LEU A 30 28.81 1.81 53.55
N LEU A 31 28.38 1.39 54.74
CA LEU A 31 27.01 0.90 54.97
C LEU A 31 25.96 1.98 54.73
N ARG A 32 26.22 3.23 55.17
CA ARG A 32 25.34 4.38 54.89
C ARG A 32 25.30 4.71 53.41
N GLY A 33 26.46 4.70 52.72
CA GLY A 33 26.53 4.91 51.28
C GLY A 33 25.78 3.83 50.50
N ALA A 34 25.93 2.56 50.86
CA ALA A 34 25.20 1.44 50.27
C ALA A 34 23.69 1.53 50.53
N LEU A 35 23.28 1.94 51.74
CA LEU A 35 21.87 2.17 52.08
C LEU A 35 21.26 3.30 51.24
N ILE A 36 21.96 4.43 51.12
CA ILE A 36 21.53 5.57 50.30
C ILE A 36 21.44 5.17 48.83
N ALA A 37 22.43 4.46 48.30
CA ALA A 37 22.40 3.95 46.93
C ALA A 37 21.25 2.95 46.72
N GLY A 38 20.98 2.08 47.70
CA GLY A 38 19.85 1.14 47.66
C GLY A 38 18.50 1.84 47.67
N VAL A 39 18.33 2.88 48.49
CA VAL A 39 17.10 3.69 48.53
C VAL A 39 16.92 4.48 47.22
N LEU A 40 17.98 5.11 46.71
CA LEU A 40 17.93 5.81 45.41
C LEU A 40 17.59 4.84 44.28
N GLY A 41 18.21 3.66 44.26
CA GLY A 41 17.89 2.60 43.31
C GLY A 41 16.44 2.16 43.39
N LEU A 42 15.89 1.99 44.60
CA LEU A 42 14.49 1.65 44.81
C LEU A 42 13.53 2.76 44.33
N VAL A 43 13.84 4.03 44.62
CA VAL A 43 13.03 5.17 44.17
C VAL A 43 13.00 5.27 42.64
N VAL A 44 14.16 5.15 41.99
CA VAL A 44 14.27 5.15 40.53
C VAL A 44 13.50 3.96 39.94
N PHE A 45 13.61 2.78 40.54
CA PHE A 45 12.90 1.58 40.10
C PHE A 45 11.38 1.73 40.21
N VAL A 46 10.88 2.22 41.36
CA VAL A 46 9.44 2.45 41.57
C VAL A 46 8.90 3.50 40.61
N TRP A 47 9.63 4.61 40.42
CA TRP A 47 9.27 5.64 39.44
C TRP A 47 9.22 5.09 38.01
N TRP A 48 10.22 4.30 37.62
CA TRP A 48 10.27 3.66 36.30
C TRP A 48 9.12 2.67 36.10
N ARG A 49 8.83 1.82 37.09
CA ARG A 49 7.68 0.90 37.09
C ARG A 49 6.34 1.63 36.96
N ALA A 50 6.15 2.70 37.74
CA ALA A 50 4.93 3.50 37.69
C ALA A 50 4.76 4.19 36.34
N ARG A 51 5.86 4.71 35.77
CA ARG A 51 5.88 5.29 34.43
C ARG A 51 5.54 4.25 33.35
N GLN A 52 6.07 3.04 33.43
CA GLN A 52 5.75 1.96 32.50
C GLN A 52 4.28 1.55 32.58
N ALA A 53 3.74 1.42 33.80
CA ALA A 53 2.32 1.10 33.98
C ALA A 53 1.40 2.19 33.42
N ALA A 54 1.75 3.46 33.63
CA ALA A 54 1.00 4.60 33.08
C ALA A 54 1.05 4.63 31.54
N LEU A 55 2.22 4.36 30.93
CA LEU A 55 2.34 4.28 29.47
C LEU A 55 1.53 3.12 28.89
N ALA A 56 1.60 1.94 29.51
CA ALA A 56 0.83 0.78 29.08
C ALA A 56 -0.69 1.03 29.15
N GLN A 57 -1.15 1.80 30.15
CA GLN A 57 -2.55 2.19 30.23
C GLN A 57 -2.94 3.14 29.07
N LEU A 58 -2.12 4.15 28.79
CA LEU A 58 -2.38 5.06 27.66
C LEU A 58 -2.37 4.31 26.32
N GLU A 59 -1.44 3.38 26.14
CA GLU A 59 -1.36 2.52 24.95
C GLU A 59 -2.63 1.67 24.79
N GLN A 60 -3.15 1.10 25.88
CA GLN A 60 -4.44 0.38 25.88
C GLN A 60 -5.63 1.29 25.57
N GLU A 61 -5.65 2.52 26.08
CA GLU A 61 -6.71 3.49 25.79
C GLU A 61 -6.74 3.85 24.30
N VAL A 62 -5.59 4.12 23.69
CA VAL A 62 -5.51 4.42 22.24
C VAL A 62 -5.92 3.21 21.41
N GLN A 63 -5.45 2.01 21.77
CA GLN A 63 -5.85 0.79 21.08
C GLN A 63 -7.37 0.57 21.17
N ALA A 64 -7.98 0.80 22.33
CA ALA A 64 -9.43 0.68 22.51
C ALA A 64 -10.22 1.69 21.64
N VAL A 65 -9.70 2.91 21.46
CA VAL A 65 -10.28 3.89 20.52
C VAL A 65 -10.18 3.40 19.07
N ALA A 66 -9.02 2.87 18.67
CA ALA A 66 -8.81 2.30 17.34
C ALA A 66 -9.75 1.11 17.06
N GLU A 67 -9.93 0.23 18.05
CA GLU A 67 -10.87 -0.89 17.96
C GLU A 67 -12.33 -0.41 17.90
N LEU A 68 -12.69 0.63 18.67
CA LEU A 68 -14.01 1.22 18.65
C LEU A 68 -14.34 1.84 17.29
N GLU A 69 -13.37 2.47 16.64
CA GLU A 69 -13.50 3.01 15.28
C GLU A 69 -13.88 1.90 14.30
N VAL A 70 -13.13 0.78 14.28
CA VAL A 70 -13.43 -0.37 13.42
C VAL A 70 -14.79 -0.98 13.74
N GLN A 71 -15.17 -1.04 15.02
CA GLN A 71 -16.49 -1.53 15.41
C GLN A 71 -17.63 -0.62 14.97
N ALA A 72 -17.47 0.70 15.07
CA ALA A 72 -18.46 1.67 14.61
C ALA A 72 -18.72 1.47 13.11
N LEU A 73 -17.65 1.30 12.34
CA LEU A 73 -17.68 1.04 10.91
C LEU A 73 -18.36 -0.28 10.55
N LEU A 74 -18.00 -1.37 11.24
CA LEU A 74 -18.65 -2.68 11.06
C LEU A 74 -20.15 -2.66 11.34
N ARG A 75 -20.60 -1.75 12.22
CA ARG A 75 -22.03 -1.57 12.55
C ARG A 75 -22.73 -0.52 11.69
N GLY A 76 -22.01 0.19 10.82
CA GLY A 76 -22.54 1.32 10.07
C GLY A 76 -22.93 2.53 10.95
N ASP A 77 -22.34 2.63 12.15
CA ASP A 77 -22.56 3.74 13.10
C ASP A 77 -21.66 4.93 12.72
N LEU A 78 -22.12 5.68 11.72
CA LEU A 78 -21.39 6.83 11.17
C LEU A 78 -21.18 7.93 12.21
N ASP A 79 -22.19 8.20 13.05
CA ASP A 79 -22.12 9.25 14.07
C ASP A 79 -21.01 8.92 15.09
N LEU A 80 -20.95 7.66 15.54
CA LEU A 80 -19.87 7.21 16.41
C LEU A 80 -18.51 7.30 15.69
N TYR A 81 -18.40 6.81 14.46
CA TYR A 81 -17.16 6.87 13.69
C TYR A 81 -16.63 8.30 13.55
N LEU A 82 -17.48 9.25 13.12
CA LEU A 82 -17.12 10.65 12.95
C LEU A 82 -16.79 11.32 14.29
N SER A 83 -17.43 10.91 15.40
CA SER A 83 -17.13 11.43 16.74
C SER A 83 -15.75 11.05 17.29
N LEU A 84 -15.11 10.03 16.68
CA LEU A 84 -13.76 9.58 17.00
C LEU A 84 -12.69 10.24 16.10
N GLN A 85 -13.10 10.99 15.08
CA GLN A 85 -12.20 11.75 14.23
C GLN A 85 -11.80 13.06 14.90
N ASP A 86 -10.68 13.62 14.46
CA ASP A 86 -10.12 14.87 14.95
C ASP A 86 -11.01 16.08 14.63
N PRO A 87 -11.70 16.70 15.61
CA PRO A 87 -12.59 17.83 15.39
C PRO A 87 -11.84 19.14 15.07
N ASP A 88 -10.55 19.22 15.39
CA ASP A 88 -9.74 20.42 15.18
C ASP A 88 -9.05 20.41 13.79
N ASP A 89 -9.22 19.34 13.02
CA ASP A 89 -8.73 19.21 11.64
C ASP A 89 -9.90 19.06 10.64
N PRO A 90 -10.42 20.19 10.11
CA PRO A 90 -11.55 20.16 9.19
C PRO A 90 -11.20 19.55 7.83
N VAL A 91 -9.92 19.58 7.42
CA VAL A 91 -9.47 18.96 6.15
C VAL A 91 -9.51 17.45 6.29
N TRP A 92 -9.00 16.93 7.40
CA TRP A 92 -9.08 15.52 7.74
C TRP A 92 -10.53 15.01 7.75
N ILE A 93 -11.43 15.67 8.49
CA ILE A 93 -12.84 15.26 8.57
C ILE A 93 -13.49 15.26 7.19
N ALA A 94 -13.29 16.31 6.40
CA ALA A 94 -13.89 16.43 5.07
C ALA A 94 -13.43 15.32 4.11
N ALA A 95 -12.22 14.77 4.29
CA ALA A 95 -11.73 13.65 3.51
C ALA A 95 -12.36 12.30 3.93
N ARG A 96 -12.83 12.16 5.17
CA ARG A 96 -13.39 10.91 5.71
C ARG A 96 -14.87 10.72 5.42
N GLU A 97 -15.66 11.78 5.51
CA GLU A 97 -17.11 11.70 5.35
C GLU A 97 -17.56 11.00 4.04
N PRO A 98 -17.00 11.33 2.84
CA PRO A 98 -17.39 10.67 1.59
C PRO A 98 -16.96 9.20 1.53
N GLN A 99 -15.81 8.87 2.11
CA GLN A 99 -15.23 7.51 2.10
C GLN A 99 -16.12 6.52 2.86
N VAL A 100 -16.69 6.96 4.00
CA VAL A 100 -17.57 6.11 4.80
C VAL A 100 -18.93 5.89 4.10
N HIS A 101 -19.48 6.91 3.43
CA HIS A 101 -20.73 6.76 2.66
C HIS A 101 -20.62 5.73 1.52
N LEU A 102 -19.42 5.57 0.96
CA LEU A 102 -19.14 4.58 -0.08
C LEU A 102 -18.80 3.18 0.48
N GLY A 103 -18.81 3.01 1.82
CA GLY A 103 -18.36 1.78 2.48
C GLY A 103 -16.86 1.51 2.33
N ASN A 104 -16.08 2.49 1.84
CA ASN A 104 -14.67 2.40 1.53
C ASN A 104 -13.84 3.14 2.59
N ILE A 105 -13.68 2.50 3.74
CA ILE A 105 -13.10 3.10 4.95
C ILE A 105 -11.60 3.35 4.81
N LEU A 106 -10.91 2.42 4.15
CA LEU A 106 -9.50 2.51 3.83
C LEU A 106 -9.34 2.08 2.37
N PRO A 107 -8.70 2.89 1.52
CA PRO A 107 -8.40 2.49 0.14
C PRO A 107 -7.69 1.13 0.12
N ALA A 108 -7.86 0.34 -0.93
CA ALA A 108 -7.12 -0.90 -1.11
C ALA A 108 -5.59 -0.65 -1.09
N PRO A 109 -4.75 -1.62 -0.69
CA PRO A 109 -3.31 -1.43 -0.58
C PRO A 109 -2.62 -1.23 -1.95
N ALA A 110 -3.28 -1.63 -3.03
CA ALA A 110 -2.93 -1.33 -4.42
C ALA A 110 -4.19 -1.43 -5.30
N PRO A 111 -4.21 -0.80 -6.48
CA PRO A 111 -5.33 -0.95 -7.44
C PRO A 111 -5.58 -2.40 -7.84
N GLY A 112 -6.84 -2.76 -8.05
CA GLY A 112 -7.25 -4.14 -8.39
C GLY A 112 -7.23 -5.14 -7.23
N LEU A 113 -6.83 -4.71 -6.02
CA LEU A 113 -6.98 -5.49 -4.80
C LEU A 113 -8.24 -5.07 -4.05
N SER A 114 -8.85 -6.03 -3.37
CA SER A 114 -9.93 -5.82 -2.40
C SER A 114 -9.38 -6.12 -1.01
N ALA A 115 -9.69 -5.27 -0.04
CA ALA A 115 -9.34 -5.49 1.36
C ALA A 115 -10.59 -5.90 2.14
N THR A 116 -10.43 -6.83 3.07
CA THR A 116 -11.53 -7.33 3.92
C THR A 116 -11.48 -6.69 5.31
N LEU A 117 -12.67 -6.51 5.90
CA LEU A 117 -12.82 -6.41 7.35
C LEU A 117 -12.98 -7.83 7.95
N PRO A 118 -12.56 -8.09 9.21
CA PRO A 118 -12.10 -7.13 10.21
C PRO A 118 -10.62 -6.73 10.07
N ILE A 119 -10.28 -5.61 10.68
CA ILE A 119 -8.91 -5.10 10.86
C ILE A 119 -8.51 -5.40 12.30
N THR A 120 -7.31 -5.96 12.50
CA THR A 120 -6.74 -6.21 13.84
C THR A 120 -5.85 -5.04 14.23
N MET A 121 -6.08 -4.45 15.40
CA MET A 121 -5.26 -3.37 15.96
C MET A 121 -4.16 -3.95 16.86
N GLU A 122 -2.93 -3.49 16.67
CA GLU A 122 -1.73 -4.02 17.33
C GLU A 122 -0.72 -2.90 17.62
N ASN A 123 0.24 -3.19 18.51
CA ASN A 123 1.42 -2.35 18.76
C ASN A 123 1.12 -0.85 18.95
N PRO A 124 0.20 -0.46 19.85
CA PRO A 124 0.00 0.94 20.17
C PRO A 124 1.29 1.55 20.71
N HIS A 125 1.57 2.79 20.30
CA HIS A 125 2.74 3.53 20.77
C HIS A 125 2.38 4.98 21.03
N VAL A 126 2.62 5.43 22.26
CA VAL A 126 2.25 6.78 22.73
C VAL A 126 3.49 7.62 23.01
N VAL A 127 3.53 8.84 22.46
CA VAL A 127 4.56 9.85 22.68
C VAL A 127 3.90 11.20 22.96
N GLY A 128 3.85 11.58 24.23
CA GLY A 128 3.23 12.85 24.63
C GLY A 128 1.74 12.87 24.35
N ASP A 129 1.29 13.81 23.53
CA ASP A 129 -0.09 13.99 23.06
C ASP A 129 -0.34 13.32 21.70
N ARG A 130 0.60 12.53 21.19
CA ARG A 130 0.49 11.78 19.93
C ARG A 130 0.59 10.30 20.18
N ALA A 131 -0.08 9.53 19.34
CA ALA A 131 0.03 8.09 19.35
C ALA A 131 -0.11 7.53 17.93
N ARG A 132 0.34 6.29 17.77
CA ARG A 132 0.13 5.50 16.55
C ARG A 132 -0.32 4.09 16.95
N VAL A 133 -1.13 3.48 16.11
CA VAL A 133 -1.57 2.10 16.27
C VAL A 133 -1.34 1.40 14.94
N GLU A 134 -0.57 0.31 14.97
CA GLU A 134 -0.42 -0.54 13.80
C GLU A 134 -1.68 -1.37 13.61
N TRP A 135 -1.96 -1.71 12.38
CA TRP A 135 -3.07 -2.58 12.08
C TRP A 135 -2.73 -3.57 11.00
N VAL A 136 -3.38 -4.73 11.05
CA VAL A 136 -3.27 -5.77 10.02
C VAL A 136 -4.65 -6.02 9.44
N ARG A 137 -4.71 -6.07 8.11
CA ARG A 137 -5.90 -6.49 7.38
C ARG A 137 -5.53 -7.49 6.30
N LEU A 138 -6.50 -8.26 5.84
CA LEU A 138 -6.30 -9.13 4.69
C LEU A 138 -6.71 -8.40 3.40
N ALA A 139 -5.94 -8.59 2.35
CA ALA A 139 -6.28 -8.12 1.01
C ALA A 139 -5.83 -9.13 -0.06
N GLY A 140 -6.56 -9.15 -1.16
CA GLY A 140 -6.39 -10.12 -2.25
C GLY A 140 -7.09 -9.62 -3.50
N ARG A 141 -6.91 -10.31 -4.62
CA ARG A 141 -7.81 -10.09 -5.76
C ARG A 141 -9.20 -10.63 -5.42
N PRO A 142 -10.28 -10.11 -6.02
CA PRO A 142 -11.61 -10.69 -5.87
C PRO A 142 -11.60 -12.19 -6.19
N GLY A 143 -12.04 -13.03 -5.26
CA GLY A 143 -12.08 -14.50 -5.42
C GLY A 143 -10.80 -15.25 -5.07
N ASP A 144 -9.68 -14.55 -4.86
CA ASP A 144 -8.39 -15.16 -4.51
C ASP A 144 -8.18 -15.27 -2.98
N ALA A 145 -7.16 -16.03 -2.60
CA ALA A 145 -6.66 -16.08 -1.23
C ALA A 145 -6.29 -14.67 -0.75
N GLN A 146 -6.74 -14.34 0.46
CA GLN A 146 -6.49 -13.05 1.09
C GLN A 146 -5.19 -13.13 1.91
N LEU A 147 -4.31 -12.14 1.75
CA LEU A 147 -2.97 -12.09 2.33
C LEU A 147 -2.81 -10.89 3.27
N PRO A 148 -1.92 -10.94 4.27
CA PRO A 148 -1.80 -9.89 5.29
C PRO A 148 -1.09 -8.63 4.79
N PHE A 149 -1.64 -7.48 5.17
CA PHE A 149 -1.09 -6.14 4.93
C PHE A 149 -1.12 -5.32 6.22
N ARG A 150 0.01 -4.70 6.56
CA ARG A 150 0.18 -3.88 7.77
C ARG A 150 0.22 -2.39 7.45
N GLY A 151 -0.63 -1.62 8.11
CA GLY A 151 -0.61 -0.16 8.06
C GLY A 151 -0.58 0.45 9.45
N VAL A 152 -0.67 1.78 9.51
CA VAL A 152 -0.64 2.56 10.73
C VAL A 152 -1.70 3.65 10.70
N SER A 153 -2.44 3.77 11.79
CA SER A 153 -3.34 4.88 12.08
C SER A 153 -2.72 5.79 13.14
N PHE A 154 -3.06 7.08 13.09
CA PHE A 154 -2.45 8.11 13.93
C PHE A 154 -3.51 8.74 14.83
N TYR A 155 -3.13 9.01 16.07
CA TYR A 155 -4.03 9.55 17.07
C TYR A 155 -3.38 10.73 17.78
N ARG A 156 -4.21 11.64 18.26
CA ARG A 156 -3.77 12.70 19.18
C ARG A 156 -4.71 12.83 20.36
N LEU A 157 -4.20 13.38 21.45
CA LEU A 157 -4.98 13.72 22.62
C LEU A 157 -5.65 15.08 22.38
N ALA A 158 -6.98 15.09 22.33
CA ALA A 158 -7.77 16.31 22.19
C ALA A 158 -7.79 17.11 23.50
N ALA A 159 -8.22 18.38 23.42
CA ALA A 159 -8.26 19.29 24.58
C ALA A 159 -9.20 18.81 25.70
N ASP A 160 -10.20 17.99 25.36
CA ASP A 160 -11.12 17.36 26.30
C ASP A 160 -10.55 16.08 26.96
N GLY A 161 -9.32 15.70 26.62
CA GLY A 161 -8.61 14.54 27.17
C GLY A 161 -8.94 13.22 26.49
N ARG A 162 -9.67 13.21 25.37
CA ARG A 162 -9.94 11.99 24.58
C ARG A 162 -8.92 11.80 23.47
N TRP A 163 -8.61 10.55 23.15
CA TRP A 163 -7.86 10.22 21.93
C TRP A 163 -8.79 10.28 20.72
N VAL A 164 -8.32 10.91 19.64
CA VAL A 164 -9.04 11.04 18.37
C VAL A 164 -8.13 10.66 17.20
N HIS A 165 -8.70 10.04 16.16
CA HIS A 165 -7.99 9.70 14.92
C HIS A 165 -7.75 10.98 14.13
N THR A 166 -6.48 11.23 13.80
CA THR A 166 -6.00 12.46 13.17
C THR A 166 -5.19 12.14 11.91
N ALA A 167 -4.84 13.19 11.17
CA ALA A 167 -3.97 13.11 10.01
C ALA A 167 -2.65 12.38 10.31
N PRO A 168 -2.03 11.73 9.30
CA PRO A 168 -0.75 11.08 9.47
C PRO A 168 0.33 12.02 9.99
N ASP A 169 1.19 11.49 10.86
CA ASP A 169 2.42 12.21 11.24
C ASP A 169 3.29 12.38 9.97
N PRO A 170 3.59 13.62 9.54
CA PRO A 170 4.35 13.88 8.33
C PRO A 170 5.77 13.31 8.39
N ASP A 171 6.32 13.10 9.60
CA ASP A 171 7.67 12.58 9.79
C ASP A 171 7.71 11.05 9.86
N TYR A 172 6.57 10.35 10.00
CA TYR A 172 6.54 8.88 10.15
C TYR A 172 7.14 8.16 8.94
N GLY A 173 6.75 8.59 7.72
CA GLY A 173 7.28 8.04 6.48
C GLY A 173 8.75 8.41 6.25
N GLY A 174 9.25 9.42 6.98
CA GLY A 174 10.53 10.07 6.75
C GLY A 174 10.60 10.76 5.38
N ARG A 175 11.81 10.99 4.89
CA ARG A 175 12.02 11.58 3.56
C ARG A 175 11.50 10.67 2.44
N THR A 176 10.98 11.28 1.38
CA THR A 176 10.71 10.59 0.12
C THR A 176 12.00 10.26 -0.60
N LEU A 177 12.13 9.02 -1.05
CA LEU A 177 13.16 8.58 -1.96
C LEU A 177 12.57 8.46 -3.36
N VAL A 178 13.39 8.75 -4.36
CA VAL A 178 13.03 8.64 -5.77
C VAL A 178 14.05 7.73 -6.46
N TRP A 179 13.55 6.65 -7.06
CA TRP A 179 14.33 5.74 -7.87
C TRP A 179 14.05 6.07 -9.33
N THR A 180 15.06 6.54 -10.06
CA THR A 180 14.92 6.97 -11.45
C THR A 180 15.64 5.98 -12.37
N GLY A 181 14.89 5.37 -13.28
CA GLY A 181 15.38 4.56 -14.39
C GLY A 181 15.50 5.38 -15.68
N ALA A 182 15.66 4.71 -16.81
CA ALA A 182 15.67 5.38 -18.11
C ALA A 182 14.26 5.72 -18.59
N ARG A 183 13.26 4.89 -18.24
CA ARG A 183 11.86 5.03 -18.68
C ARG A 183 10.90 5.31 -17.54
N ASN A 184 11.25 5.01 -16.30
CA ASN A 184 10.34 5.13 -15.16
C ASN A 184 10.99 5.74 -13.92
N SER A 185 10.22 6.55 -13.17
CA SER A 185 10.53 6.89 -11.79
C SER A 185 9.52 6.31 -10.81
N LEU A 186 10.04 5.78 -9.71
CA LEU A 186 9.26 5.38 -8.53
C LEU A 186 9.58 6.34 -7.39
N ALA A 187 8.56 6.86 -6.71
CA ALA A 187 8.72 7.65 -5.49
C ALA A 187 8.01 6.98 -4.31
N GLY A 188 8.62 7.01 -3.13
CA GLY A 188 8.03 6.41 -1.93
C GLY A 188 8.76 6.81 -0.64
N PRO A 189 8.14 6.60 0.53
CA PRO A 189 8.73 6.97 1.82
C PRO A 189 9.92 6.06 2.18
N ILE A 190 10.94 6.61 2.85
CA ILE A 190 12.15 5.88 3.23
C ILE A 190 11.88 4.67 4.14
N VAL A 191 10.81 4.70 4.94
CA VAL A 191 10.40 3.56 5.78
C VAL A 191 10.17 2.28 4.96
N HIS A 192 9.82 2.42 3.67
CA HIS A 192 9.58 1.32 2.74
C HIS A 192 10.68 1.17 1.68
N ALA A 193 11.88 1.73 1.92
CA ALA A 193 12.96 1.75 0.93
C ALA A 193 13.28 0.38 0.34
N GLU A 194 13.29 -0.68 1.16
CA GLU A 194 13.58 -2.04 0.69
C GLU A 194 12.49 -2.59 -0.25
N LEU A 195 11.21 -2.30 0.03
CA LEU A 195 10.09 -2.67 -0.85
C LEU A 195 10.21 -1.94 -2.19
N MET A 196 10.52 -0.65 -2.14
CA MET A 196 10.66 0.19 -3.34
C MET A 196 11.87 -0.21 -4.18
N GLU A 197 13.00 -0.54 -3.55
CA GLU A 197 14.21 -0.99 -4.23
C GLU A 197 13.97 -2.30 -5.02
N ARG A 198 13.11 -3.18 -4.51
CA ARG A 198 12.70 -4.39 -5.23
C ARG A 198 11.70 -4.12 -6.35
N LEU A 199 10.79 -3.15 -6.18
CA LEU A 199 9.78 -2.79 -7.17
C LEU A 199 10.36 -1.99 -8.36
N ALA A 200 11.26 -1.03 -8.11
CA ALA A 200 11.82 -0.14 -9.11
C ALA A 200 12.35 -0.85 -10.39
N PRO A 201 13.21 -1.88 -10.30
CA PRO A 201 13.72 -2.57 -11.49
C PRO A 201 12.66 -3.43 -12.21
N GLU A 202 11.56 -3.79 -11.55
CA GLU A 202 10.42 -4.42 -12.23
C GLU A 202 9.66 -3.41 -13.07
N LEU A 203 9.38 -2.22 -12.51
CA LEU A 203 8.68 -1.15 -13.22
C LEU A 203 9.48 -0.64 -14.42
N GLU A 204 10.80 -0.50 -14.29
CA GLU A 204 11.65 -0.09 -15.41
C GLU A 204 11.61 -1.11 -16.56
N ARG A 205 11.68 -2.42 -16.25
CA ARG A 205 11.56 -3.47 -17.26
C ARG A 205 10.18 -3.49 -17.92
N THR A 206 9.12 -3.29 -17.13
CA THR A 206 7.76 -3.20 -17.65
C THR A 206 7.60 -1.96 -18.56
N ALA A 207 8.14 -0.81 -18.17
CA ALA A 207 8.11 0.41 -18.98
C ALA A 207 8.88 0.24 -20.31
N GLN A 208 10.06 -0.38 -20.27
CA GLN A 208 10.84 -0.67 -21.47
C GLN A 208 10.09 -1.61 -22.41
N ALA A 209 9.54 -2.71 -21.89
CA ALA A 209 8.75 -3.66 -22.68
C ALA A 209 7.45 -3.04 -23.23
N PHE A 210 6.78 -2.19 -22.45
CA PHE A 210 5.63 -1.42 -22.92
C PHE A 210 6.01 -0.53 -24.10
N CYS A 211 7.14 0.16 -24.03
CA CYS A 211 7.59 1.04 -25.11
C CYS A 211 8.09 0.30 -26.36
N GLU A 212 8.46 -0.97 -26.24
CA GLU A 212 8.69 -1.85 -27.40
C GLU A 212 7.38 -2.23 -28.11
N ILE A 213 6.26 -2.25 -27.38
CA ILE A 213 4.92 -2.47 -27.94
C ILE A 213 4.37 -1.17 -28.54
N ALA A 214 4.28 -0.11 -27.74
CA ALA A 214 3.61 1.15 -28.09
C ALA A 214 4.54 2.17 -28.79
N ALA A 215 5.69 1.73 -29.29
CA ALA A 215 6.67 2.54 -30.02
C ALA A 215 6.95 3.95 -29.40
N CYS A 216 7.10 4.01 -28.08
CA CYS A 216 7.25 5.29 -27.37
C CYS A 216 8.39 6.15 -27.93
N SER A 217 8.20 7.47 -27.88
CA SER A 217 9.29 8.42 -28.12
C SER A 217 10.46 8.20 -27.16
N ALA A 218 11.66 8.63 -27.54
CA ALA A 218 12.85 8.51 -26.68
C ALA A 218 12.72 9.29 -25.36
N ASP A 219 11.93 10.38 -25.37
CA ASP A 219 11.72 11.26 -24.21
C ASP A 219 10.56 10.81 -23.31
N THR A 220 9.83 9.74 -23.68
CA THR A 220 8.72 9.22 -22.88
C THR A 220 9.24 8.66 -21.55
N HIS A 221 8.72 9.21 -20.46
CA HIS A 221 9.06 8.83 -19.10
C HIS A 221 7.78 8.73 -18.24
N PHE A 222 7.71 7.68 -17.42
CA PHE A 222 6.54 7.35 -16.58
C PHE A 222 6.84 7.58 -15.10
N THR A 223 5.81 7.90 -14.33
CA THR A 223 5.94 8.15 -12.89
C THR A 223 4.92 7.34 -12.11
N LEU A 224 5.40 6.64 -11.08
CA LEU A 224 4.58 6.02 -10.05
C LEU A 224 4.99 6.58 -8.69
N ALA A 225 4.10 7.30 -8.01
CA ALA A 225 4.37 7.90 -6.71
C ALA A 225 3.50 7.25 -5.62
N LEU A 226 4.12 6.54 -4.69
CA LEU A 226 3.47 5.95 -3.51
C LEU A 226 3.64 6.86 -2.29
N THR A 227 3.20 8.11 -2.45
CA THR A 227 3.45 9.21 -1.50
C THR A 227 2.19 9.98 -1.09
N GLY A 228 1.03 9.62 -1.65
CA GLY A 228 -0.23 10.26 -1.35
C GLY A 228 -0.64 10.09 0.11
N THR A 229 -1.42 11.04 0.61
CA THR A 229 -2.08 10.94 1.92
C THR A 229 -3.50 10.40 1.74
N LEU A 230 -4.19 10.16 2.86
CA LEU A 230 -5.61 9.78 2.83
C LEU A 230 -6.55 10.99 2.75
N GLU A 231 -6.00 12.21 2.75
CA GLU A 231 -6.74 13.47 2.69
C GLU A 231 -7.00 13.91 1.24
N THR A 232 -6.09 13.54 0.34
CA THR A 232 -6.20 13.89 -1.07
C THR A 232 -7.05 12.84 -1.79
N PRO A 233 -8.12 13.24 -2.49
CA PRO A 233 -8.80 12.35 -3.43
C PRO A 233 -7.79 11.81 -4.45
N ALA A 234 -7.95 10.57 -4.87
CA ALA A 234 -7.11 9.92 -5.88
C ALA A 234 -7.39 10.49 -7.28
N ASP A 235 -7.21 11.80 -7.47
CA ASP A 235 -7.46 12.49 -8.74
C ASP A 235 -6.24 12.42 -9.67
N ALA A 236 -5.07 12.04 -9.15
CA ALA A 236 -3.86 11.83 -9.93
C ALA A 236 -3.65 10.33 -10.16
N VAL A 237 -3.83 9.86 -11.40
CA VAL A 237 -3.58 8.47 -11.85
C VAL A 237 -2.18 7.97 -11.45
N GLU A 238 -1.24 8.90 -11.26
CA GLU A 238 0.18 8.63 -10.97
C GLU A 238 0.53 8.59 -9.48
N THR A 239 -0.35 9.10 -8.59
CA THR A 239 -0.07 9.21 -7.14
C THR A 239 -1.01 8.35 -6.32
N PHE A 240 -0.45 7.30 -5.72
CA PHE A 240 -1.14 6.40 -4.81
C PHE A 240 -0.79 6.73 -3.35
N PRO A 241 -1.69 6.41 -2.41
CA PRO A 241 -1.40 6.55 -0.98
C PRO A 241 -0.13 5.81 -0.56
N ALA A 242 0.59 6.38 0.42
CA ALA A 242 1.78 5.74 0.94
C ALA A 242 1.48 4.36 1.55
N PRO A 243 2.34 3.33 1.39
CA PRO A 243 2.01 1.98 1.82
C PRO A 243 1.75 1.84 3.32
N TYR A 244 2.38 2.67 4.18
CA TYR A 244 2.08 2.62 5.62
C TYR A 244 0.68 3.12 5.97
N LEU A 245 0.00 3.84 5.07
CA LEU A 245 -1.36 4.36 5.27
C LEU A 245 -2.44 3.40 4.78
N VAL A 246 -2.14 2.61 3.75
CA VAL A 246 -3.08 1.67 3.12
C VAL A 246 -2.68 0.21 3.26
N GLY A 247 -1.58 -0.09 3.95
CA GLY A 247 -1.10 -1.43 4.18
C GLY A 247 0.07 -1.78 3.27
N ALA A 248 1.24 -1.95 3.89
CA ALA A 248 2.40 -2.56 3.27
C ALA A 248 2.27 -4.09 3.35
N PRO A 249 2.69 -4.84 2.32
CA PRO A 249 2.56 -6.29 2.32
C PRO A 249 3.39 -6.96 3.42
N GLU A 250 2.84 -7.97 4.08
CA GLU A 250 3.57 -8.80 5.05
C GLU A 250 3.95 -10.17 4.45
N GLY A 251 5.25 -10.42 4.35
CA GLY A 251 5.78 -11.68 3.82
C GLY A 251 5.84 -11.72 2.29
N ALA A 252 6.48 -12.78 1.78
CA ALA A 252 6.84 -12.88 0.37
C ALA A 252 5.63 -12.95 -0.58
N ASP A 253 4.58 -13.67 -0.19
CA ASP A 253 3.39 -13.86 -1.03
C ASP A 253 2.58 -12.57 -1.16
N ALA A 254 2.38 -11.86 -0.04
CA ALA A 254 1.70 -10.55 -0.05
C ALA A 254 2.50 -9.54 -0.86
N GLU A 255 3.83 -9.56 -0.75
CA GLU A 255 4.72 -8.68 -1.50
C GLU A 255 4.64 -8.97 -3.00
N ALA A 256 4.64 -10.24 -3.40
CA ALA A 256 4.49 -10.63 -4.80
C ALA A 256 3.14 -10.18 -5.38
N LEU A 257 2.04 -10.37 -4.63
CA LEU A 257 0.71 -9.89 -5.00
C LEU A 257 0.70 -8.37 -5.17
N TRP A 258 1.23 -7.63 -4.19
CA TRP A 258 1.26 -6.18 -4.17
C TRP A 258 2.08 -5.60 -5.32
N ARG A 259 3.28 -6.14 -5.58
CA ARG A 259 4.10 -5.74 -6.74
C ARG A 259 3.38 -6.03 -8.06
N GLY A 260 2.71 -7.18 -8.18
CA GLY A 260 1.93 -7.53 -9.36
C GLY A 260 0.81 -6.54 -9.64
N ALA A 261 0.07 -6.13 -8.60
CA ALA A 261 -0.98 -5.13 -8.68
C ALA A 261 -0.44 -3.75 -9.10
N LEU A 262 0.67 -3.31 -8.51
CA LEU A 262 1.29 -2.03 -8.90
C LEU A 262 1.87 -2.03 -10.30
N LYS A 263 2.38 -3.16 -10.79
CA LYS A 263 2.80 -3.30 -12.20
C LYS A 263 1.62 -3.18 -13.14
N ALA A 264 0.48 -3.78 -12.83
CA ALA A 264 -0.74 -3.59 -13.62
C ALA A 264 -1.17 -2.12 -13.63
N ALA A 265 -1.23 -1.46 -12.46
CA ALA A 265 -1.57 -0.04 -12.36
C ALA A 265 -0.58 0.88 -13.13
N ALA A 266 0.71 0.52 -13.14
CA ALA A 266 1.70 1.24 -13.93
C ALA A 266 1.44 1.09 -15.43
N VAL A 267 1.05 -0.09 -15.92
CA VAL A 267 0.65 -0.30 -17.32
C VAL A 267 -0.60 0.51 -17.67
N ASP A 268 -1.59 0.59 -16.79
CA ASP A 268 -2.77 1.46 -17.00
C ASP A 268 -2.38 2.93 -17.16
N THR A 269 -1.44 3.39 -16.33
CA THR A 269 -0.89 4.75 -16.40
C THR A 269 -0.13 4.99 -17.71
N MET A 270 0.68 4.02 -18.14
CA MET A 270 1.41 4.07 -19.42
C MET A 270 0.45 4.11 -20.61
N LEU A 271 -0.58 3.26 -20.61
CA LEU A 271 -1.64 3.26 -21.62
C LEU A 271 -2.37 4.61 -21.65
N TYR A 272 -2.71 5.16 -20.49
CA TYR A 272 -3.34 6.47 -20.42
C TYR A 272 -2.45 7.58 -20.99
N GLN A 273 -1.16 7.59 -20.66
CA GLN A 273 -0.23 8.62 -21.11
C GLN A 273 0.09 8.53 -22.62
N VAL A 274 0.20 7.32 -23.17
CA VAL A 274 0.61 7.12 -24.58
C VAL A 274 -0.56 6.99 -25.53
N VAL A 275 -1.61 6.26 -25.13
CA VAL A 275 -2.79 5.97 -25.98
C VAL A 275 -3.95 6.92 -25.66
N GLY A 276 -4.04 7.43 -24.43
CA GLY A 276 -5.10 8.32 -23.99
C GLY A 276 -6.22 7.60 -23.22
N LEU A 277 -7.39 8.24 -23.17
CA LEU A 277 -8.57 7.70 -22.49
C LEU A 277 -9.04 6.38 -23.13
N PRO A 278 -9.65 5.46 -22.36
CA PRO A 278 -10.31 4.29 -22.93
C PRO A 278 -11.34 4.70 -24.00
N ALA A 279 -11.22 4.12 -25.19
CA ALA A 279 -12.08 4.37 -26.35
C ALA A 279 -12.33 3.05 -27.09
N GLY A 280 -13.33 3.00 -27.98
CA GLY A 280 -13.64 1.81 -28.79
C GLY A 280 -14.34 0.68 -28.06
N GLY A 281 -15.11 0.98 -27.01
CA GLY A 281 -16.00 0.03 -26.33
C GLY A 281 -15.29 -1.21 -25.80
N LEU A 282 -15.87 -2.38 -26.04
CA LEU A 282 -15.30 -3.67 -25.63
C LEU A 282 -14.06 -4.02 -26.44
N LEU A 283 -14.00 -3.65 -27.72
CA LEU A 283 -12.83 -3.89 -28.55
C LEU A 283 -11.59 -3.18 -27.99
N GLY A 284 -11.73 -1.91 -27.61
CA GLY A 284 -10.65 -1.15 -26.96
C GLY A 284 -10.20 -1.77 -25.65
N SER A 285 -11.15 -2.25 -24.83
CA SER A 285 -10.84 -3.00 -23.61
C SER A 285 -10.08 -4.30 -23.89
N GLY A 286 -10.46 -5.04 -24.93
CA GLY A 286 -9.77 -6.25 -25.37
C GLY A 286 -8.33 -5.98 -25.83
N LEU A 287 -8.10 -4.91 -26.59
CA LEU A 287 -6.76 -4.48 -27.01
C LEU A 287 -5.89 -4.08 -25.81
N ARG A 288 -6.44 -3.35 -24.83
CA ARG A 288 -5.73 -3.02 -23.59
C ARG A 288 -5.43 -4.27 -22.76
N ALA A 289 -6.38 -5.19 -22.64
CA ALA A 289 -6.17 -6.47 -21.97
C ALA A 289 -5.04 -7.29 -22.63
N TRP A 290 -4.94 -7.26 -23.98
CA TRP A 290 -3.83 -7.87 -24.70
C TRP A 290 -2.47 -7.27 -24.31
N VAL A 291 -2.37 -5.94 -24.11
CA VAL A 291 -1.12 -5.31 -23.61
C VAL A 291 -0.78 -5.85 -22.23
N HIS A 292 -1.75 -5.91 -21.32
CA HIS A 292 -1.52 -6.44 -19.98
C HIS A 292 -1.08 -7.90 -19.98
N GLN A 293 -1.67 -8.75 -20.84
CA GLN A 293 -1.29 -10.16 -21.01
C GLN A 293 0.13 -10.29 -21.58
N THR A 294 0.46 -9.49 -22.61
CA THR A 294 1.79 -9.48 -23.24
C THR A 294 2.88 -9.07 -22.25
N LEU A 295 2.57 -8.13 -21.35
CA LEU A 295 3.46 -7.68 -20.29
C LEU A 295 3.43 -8.57 -19.03
N GLY A 296 2.59 -9.61 -19.00
CA GLY A 296 2.46 -10.53 -17.88
C GLY A 296 1.95 -9.89 -16.58
N THR A 297 1.16 -8.80 -16.68
CA THR A 297 0.59 -8.10 -15.51
C THR A 297 -0.77 -8.66 -15.10
N ILE A 298 -1.49 -9.27 -16.06
CA ILE A 298 -2.66 -10.10 -15.80
C ILE A 298 -2.39 -11.51 -16.34
N PRO A 299 -2.97 -12.56 -15.74
CA PRO A 299 -2.86 -13.90 -16.29
C PRO A 299 -3.42 -13.93 -17.72
N PRO A 300 -2.89 -14.80 -18.60
CA PRO A 300 -3.50 -15.05 -19.90
C PRO A 300 -4.97 -15.42 -19.69
N HIS A 301 -5.85 -14.82 -20.48
CA HIS A 301 -7.27 -15.14 -20.39
C HIS A 301 -7.48 -16.64 -20.64
N PRO A 302 -8.13 -17.37 -19.72
CA PRO A 302 -8.42 -18.78 -19.90
C PRO A 302 -9.38 -18.91 -21.08
N THR A 303 -8.84 -19.41 -22.17
CA THR A 303 -9.54 -19.65 -23.42
C THR A 303 -10.70 -20.64 -23.23
N ASP A 304 -11.95 -20.18 -23.31
CA ASP A 304 -13.12 -21.05 -23.51
C ASP A 304 -13.53 -21.09 -24.99
N LEU A 305 -12.83 -21.92 -25.77
CA LEU A 305 -13.19 -22.16 -27.18
C LEU A 305 -14.55 -22.83 -27.33
N THR A 306 -15.10 -23.44 -26.27
CA THR A 306 -16.38 -24.14 -26.36
C THR A 306 -17.50 -23.15 -26.58
N LEU A 307 -17.53 -22.07 -25.78
CA LEU A 307 -18.51 -21.00 -25.92
C LEU A 307 -18.41 -20.31 -27.28
N LEU A 308 -17.20 -19.98 -27.75
CA LEU A 308 -16.99 -19.37 -29.07
C LEU A 308 -17.38 -20.33 -30.21
N ARG A 309 -17.13 -21.63 -30.06
CA ARG A 309 -17.50 -22.65 -31.06
C ARG A 309 -19.02 -22.83 -31.15
N GLU A 310 -19.70 -22.90 -30.01
CA GLU A 310 -21.17 -23.04 -29.95
C GLU A 310 -21.85 -21.81 -30.55
N THR A 311 -21.40 -20.61 -30.18
CA THR A 311 -21.95 -19.33 -30.68
C THR A 311 -21.68 -19.12 -32.16
N LEU A 312 -20.50 -19.49 -32.66
CA LEU A 312 -20.20 -19.49 -34.09
C LEU A 312 -21.12 -20.46 -34.86
N ALA A 313 -21.34 -21.67 -34.33
CA ALA A 313 -22.22 -22.67 -34.97
C ALA A 313 -23.70 -22.23 -35.01
N GLU A 314 -24.14 -21.47 -34.00
CA GLU A 314 -25.50 -20.90 -33.93
C GLU A 314 -25.66 -19.59 -34.72
N GLY A 315 -24.58 -19.04 -35.29
CA GLY A 315 -24.61 -17.74 -35.97
C GLY A 315 -24.88 -16.57 -35.01
N ARG A 316 -24.45 -16.71 -33.75
CA ARG A 316 -24.68 -15.78 -32.64
C ARG A 316 -23.40 -15.09 -32.19
N LEU A 317 -22.53 -14.71 -33.13
CA LEU A 317 -21.39 -13.85 -32.80
C LEU A 317 -21.85 -12.40 -32.63
N VAL A 318 -21.14 -11.65 -31.79
CA VAL A 318 -21.36 -10.22 -31.67
C VAL A 318 -20.71 -9.52 -32.85
N GLY A 319 -21.46 -8.66 -33.55
CA GLY A 319 -20.92 -7.88 -34.65
C GLY A 319 -19.79 -6.96 -34.16
N LEU A 320 -18.71 -6.84 -34.93
CA LEU A 320 -17.53 -6.06 -34.53
C LEU A 320 -17.86 -4.57 -34.31
N ASP A 321 -18.83 -4.03 -35.04
CA ASP A 321 -19.37 -2.67 -34.81
C ASP A 321 -20.07 -2.55 -33.44
N ALA A 322 -20.76 -3.59 -32.96
CA ALA A 322 -21.39 -3.59 -31.65
C ALA A 322 -20.34 -3.69 -30.53
N LEU A 323 -19.29 -4.49 -30.72
CA LEU A 323 -18.13 -4.52 -29.81
C LEU A 323 -17.43 -3.16 -29.73
N TRP A 324 -17.29 -2.47 -30.87
CA TRP A 324 -16.72 -1.12 -30.95
C TRP A 324 -17.57 -0.09 -30.18
N GLN A 325 -18.89 -0.14 -30.34
CA GLN A 325 -19.80 0.81 -29.68
C GLN A 325 -19.98 0.48 -28.19
N GLY A 326 -19.74 -0.78 -27.79
CA GLY A 326 -20.08 -1.29 -26.46
C GLY A 326 -21.58 -1.43 -26.23
N ASP A 327 -22.39 -1.41 -27.31
CA ASP A 327 -23.85 -1.57 -27.26
C ASP A 327 -24.19 -3.07 -27.34
N VAL A 328 -23.91 -3.78 -26.24
CA VAL A 328 -24.14 -5.22 -26.12
C VAL A 328 -25.13 -5.49 -24.98
N PRO A 329 -26.16 -6.34 -25.19
CA PRO A 329 -27.05 -6.77 -24.13
C PRO A 329 -26.31 -7.43 -22.96
N SER A 330 -26.76 -7.19 -21.73
CA SER A 330 -26.08 -7.70 -20.52
C SER A 330 -25.93 -9.22 -20.46
N ASP A 331 -26.84 -9.96 -21.08
CA ASP A 331 -26.80 -11.43 -21.20
C ASP A 331 -25.72 -11.93 -22.17
N TRP A 332 -25.19 -11.06 -23.03
CA TRP A 332 -24.11 -11.34 -23.98
C TRP A 332 -22.77 -10.74 -23.57
N GLN A 333 -22.74 -9.99 -22.47
CA GLN A 333 -21.56 -9.24 -22.03
C GLN A 333 -20.32 -10.12 -21.91
N SER A 334 -20.42 -11.29 -21.26
CA SER A 334 -19.27 -12.19 -21.09
C SER A 334 -18.78 -12.79 -22.41
N LEU A 335 -19.67 -13.08 -23.35
CA LEU A 335 -19.29 -13.54 -24.69
C LEU A 335 -18.60 -12.40 -25.47
N ALA A 336 -19.14 -11.19 -25.39
CA ALA A 336 -18.59 -10.04 -26.09
C ALA A 336 -17.19 -9.64 -25.59
N GLU A 337 -16.96 -9.74 -24.27
CA GLU A 337 -15.64 -9.57 -23.66
C GLU A 337 -14.65 -10.63 -24.14
N GLU A 338 -15.07 -11.89 -24.22
CA GLU A 338 -14.27 -12.98 -24.81
C GLU A 338 -13.94 -12.67 -26.27
N GLU A 339 -14.94 -12.39 -27.11
CA GLU A 339 -14.75 -12.07 -28.52
C GLU A 339 -13.78 -10.89 -28.72
N ALA A 340 -13.90 -9.82 -27.94
CA ALA A 340 -13.01 -8.67 -28.02
C ALA A 340 -11.54 -9.01 -27.72
N ILE A 341 -11.27 -9.87 -26.73
CA ILE A 341 -9.91 -10.36 -26.43
C ILE A 341 -9.38 -11.18 -27.61
N TRP A 342 -10.22 -11.99 -28.23
CA TRP A 342 -9.82 -12.81 -29.38
C TRP A 342 -9.59 -12.00 -30.66
N VAL A 343 -10.29 -10.89 -30.86
CA VAL A 343 -10.00 -9.99 -31.98
C VAL A 343 -8.58 -9.45 -31.86
N ALA A 344 -8.09 -9.10 -30.67
CA ALA A 344 -6.71 -8.68 -30.48
C ALA A 344 -5.70 -9.78 -30.86
N ARG A 345 -5.99 -11.05 -30.51
CA ARG A 345 -5.17 -12.21 -30.91
C ARG A 345 -5.20 -12.47 -32.41
N PHE A 346 -6.36 -12.33 -33.04
CA PHE A 346 -6.50 -12.40 -34.50
C PHE A 346 -5.61 -11.35 -35.17
N VAL A 347 -5.67 -10.10 -34.69
CA VAL A 347 -4.85 -9.02 -35.23
C VAL A 347 -3.37 -9.35 -35.06
N GLU A 348 -2.92 -9.76 -33.88
CA GLU A 348 -1.52 -10.17 -33.66
C GLU A 348 -1.13 -11.31 -34.62
N ARG A 349 -2.01 -12.29 -34.85
CA ARG A 349 -1.70 -13.42 -35.72
C ARG A 349 -1.61 -13.01 -37.19
N ARG A 350 -2.49 -12.11 -37.63
CA ARG A 350 -2.68 -11.79 -39.06
C ARG A 350 -1.86 -10.59 -39.52
N TYR A 351 -1.66 -9.62 -38.63
CA TYR A 351 -1.04 -8.32 -38.87
C TYR A 351 0.15 -8.05 -37.95
N ASP A 352 0.62 -9.07 -37.23
CA ASP A 352 1.69 -9.00 -36.23
C ASP A 352 1.40 -8.03 -35.06
N ARG A 353 2.37 -7.88 -34.16
CA ARG A 353 2.24 -7.01 -32.97
C ARG A 353 2.12 -5.54 -33.35
N GLU A 354 2.77 -5.12 -34.42
CA GLU A 354 2.70 -3.74 -34.93
C GLU A 354 1.27 -3.44 -35.43
N GLY A 355 0.55 -4.43 -35.95
CA GLY A 355 -0.88 -4.32 -36.25
C GLY A 355 -1.72 -3.99 -35.02
N VAL A 356 -1.47 -4.66 -33.89
CA VAL A 356 -2.19 -4.40 -32.64
C VAL A 356 -1.87 -3.00 -32.10
N THR A 357 -0.60 -2.61 -32.14
CA THR A 357 -0.15 -1.27 -31.74
C THR A 357 -0.81 -0.17 -32.57
N ARG A 358 -0.85 -0.31 -33.89
CA ARG A 358 -1.51 0.68 -34.78
C ARG A 358 -3.00 0.80 -34.49
N LEU A 359 -3.68 -0.30 -34.16
CA LEU A 359 -5.07 -0.23 -33.71
C LEU A 359 -5.19 0.53 -32.40
N LEU A 360 -4.36 0.21 -31.40
CA LEU A 360 -4.36 0.87 -30.11
C LEU A 360 -4.19 2.39 -30.25
N GLU A 361 -3.21 2.85 -31.02
CA GLU A 361 -2.94 4.28 -31.25
C GLU A 361 -4.09 4.99 -31.97
N ALA A 362 -4.75 4.32 -32.92
CA ALA A 362 -5.86 4.89 -33.68
C ALA A 362 -7.21 4.90 -32.92
N LEU A 363 -7.32 4.21 -31.77
CA LEU A 363 -8.57 4.05 -31.02
C LEU A 363 -9.28 5.36 -30.71
N ALA A 364 -8.53 6.34 -30.20
CA ALA A 364 -9.11 7.59 -29.71
C ALA A 364 -9.60 8.51 -30.84
N GLU A 365 -9.00 8.40 -32.03
CA GLU A 365 -9.28 9.29 -33.17
C GLU A 365 -10.29 8.69 -34.15
N ALA A 366 -10.47 7.38 -34.15
CA ALA A 366 -11.35 6.70 -35.09
C ALA A 366 -12.84 6.96 -34.74
N PRO A 367 -13.65 7.53 -35.67
CA PRO A 367 -15.09 7.75 -35.42
C PRO A 367 -15.94 6.49 -35.54
N SER A 368 -15.40 5.41 -36.12
CA SER A 368 -16.09 4.14 -36.34
C SER A 368 -15.08 2.99 -36.45
N PHE A 369 -15.56 1.75 -36.33
CA PHE A 369 -14.74 0.57 -36.53
C PHE A 369 -14.14 0.51 -37.94
N ASP A 370 -14.90 0.85 -38.97
CA ASP A 370 -14.40 0.93 -40.35
C ASP A 370 -13.30 1.99 -40.53
N ALA A 371 -13.42 3.14 -39.86
CA ALA A 371 -12.37 4.15 -39.89
C ALA A 371 -11.10 3.67 -39.16
N LEU A 372 -11.27 2.95 -38.05
CA LEU A 372 -10.19 2.34 -37.28
C LEU A 372 -9.41 1.34 -38.15
N THR A 373 -10.08 0.34 -38.71
CA THR A 373 -9.40 -0.73 -39.48
C THR A 373 -8.75 -0.21 -40.75
N ARG A 374 -9.37 0.78 -41.43
CA ARG A 374 -8.77 1.39 -42.62
C ARG A 374 -7.52 2.19 -42.29
N SER A 375 -7.56 3.00 -41.24
CA SER A 375 -6.42 3.84 -40.85
C SER A 375 -5.27 3.02 -40.28
N ALA A 376 -5.57 2.08 -39.38
CA ALA A 376 -4.56 1.29 -38.69
C ALA A 376 -4.02 0.14 -39.55
N LEU A 377 -4.88 -0.59 -40.25
CA LEU A 377 -4.54 -1.86 -40.91
C LEU A 377 -4.65 -1.82 -42.44
N GLY A 378 -5.23 -0.76 -43.01
CA GLY A 378 -5.38 -0.62 -44.46
C GLY A 378 -6.47 -1.51 -45.07
N VAL A 379 -7.42 -1.98 -44.27
CA VAL A 379 -8.55 -2.83 -44.72
C VAL A 379 -9.88 -2.23 -44.27
N ASP A 380 -10.93 -2.36 -45.08
CA ASP A 380 -12.29 -1.98 -44.67
C ASP A 380 -12.89 -2.96 -43.65
N ALA A 381 -13.92 -2.52 -42.91
CA ALA A 381 -14.54 -3.32 -41.87
C ALA A 381 -15.13 -4.64 -42.38
N VAL A 382 -15.72 -4.66 -43.58
CA VAL A 382 -16.35 -5.86 -44.14
C VAL A 382 -15.28 -6.91 -44.46
N THR A 383 -14.19 -6.49 -45.09
CA THR A 383 -13.04 -7.36 -45.37
C THR A 383 -12.40 -7.86 -44.07
N PHE A 384 -12.27 -7.00 -43.05
CA PHE A 384 -11.76 -7.40 -41.74
C PHE A 384 -12.66 -8.47 -41.09
N GLU A 385 -13.97 -8.25 -41.08
CA GLU A 385 -14.94 -9.17 -40.46
C GLU A 385 -14.95 -10.53 -41.16
N GLN A 386 -14.83 -10.57 -42.49
CA GLN A 386 -14.67 -11.82 -43.23
C GLN A 386 -13.42 -12.60 -42.80
N GLN A 387 -12.28 -11.92 -42.69
CA GLN A 387 -11.01 -12.55 -42.27
C GLN A 387 -11.07 -13.01 -40.81
N TRP A 388 -11.76 -12.27 -39.96
CA TRP A 388 -12.01 -12.64 -38.57
C TRP A 388 -12.82 -13.93 -38.47
N LEU A 389 -13.90 -14.05 -39.25
CA LEU A 389 -14.72 -15.27 -39.30
C LEU A 389 -13.93 -16.48 -39.83
N GLU A 390 -13.10 -16.28 -40.86
CA GLU A 390 -12.20 -17.32 -41.37
C GLU A 390 -11.19 -17.77 -40.31
N TYR A 391 -10.62 -16.82 -39.57
CA TYR A 391 -9.70 -17.12 -38.47
C TYR A 391 -10.38 -17.93 -37.37
N LEU A 392 -11.56 -17.51 -36.91
CA LEU A 392 -12.34 -18.24 -35.91
C LEU A 392 -12.64 -19.67 -36.37
N GLN A 393 -13.07 -19.86 -37.62
CA GLN A 393 -13.30 -21.20 -38.17
C GLN A 393 -12.01 -22.04 -38.19
N GLY A 394 -10.87 -21.45 -38.53
CA GLY A 394 -9.58 -22.13 -38.57
C GLY A 394 -9.05 -22.57 -37.19
N GLU A 395 -9.26 -21.75 -36.16
CA GLU A 395 -8.84 -22.04 -34.77
C GLU A 395 -9.82 -22.95 -34.03
N LEU A 396 -11.12 -22.88 -34.32
CA LEU A 396 -12.15 -23.63 -33.59
C LEU A 396 -12.44 -25.03 -34.17
N ILE A 397 -12.08 -25.30 -35.44
CA ILE A 397 -12.29 -26.59 -36.12
C ILE A 397 -11.09 -27.55 -35.94
N GLN A 398 -9.93 -27.05 -35.51
CA GLN A 398 -8.80 -27.89 -35.04
C GLN A 398 -9.07 -28.42 -33.63
#